data_AF-A0A1I3ZPN2-F1
#
_entry.id   AF-A0A1I3ZPN2-F1
#
_cell.length_a   1.000
_cell.length_b   1.000
_cell.length_c   1.000
_cell.angle_alpha   90.00
_cell.angle_beta   90.00
_cell.angle_gamma   90.00
#
_symmetry.space_group_name_H-M   'P 1'
#
loop_
_entity.id
_entity.type
_entity.pdbx_description
1 polymer ?
#
loop_
_entity_poly.entity_id
_entity_poly.type
_entity_poly.pdbx_seq_one_letter_code
_entity_poly.pdbx_strand_id
1 'polypeptide(L)'
;MKEQETGIVREPKQINPVADWFIRLLKGALVGIGFILPGLSGGVLAVIFGIYDPLIRFLANIRRKFLKNALYFLPVAIGAAIGIVLFAVVVEKAFGKYAALFVSLFVGFVAGTFPSLYKTAGKQGRKSSDIGILIVTTIAIFALMLVGGQQLTEVTPNLMVWLGSGLLMGLGLIVPGMSPSNFLIYFGLYDKMAIGIKDFDFGVIIPLIIGFIVCVLLFAKLASWLFRKYYSGMYHFILGMVVGSSLAIFPTVVFPAFTAEQLAVAGLSFWGALLMSLLLFIVGTVASWLFSKVEEKYPREEMF
;
A
#
# COMPACT_ATOMS: atom_id res chain seq x y z
N MET A 1 -17.21 -56.62 4.09
CA MET A 1 -15.85 -56.07 4.24
C MET A 1 -15.95 -54.55 4.18
N LYS A 2 -15.73 -53.87 5.31
CA LYS A 2 -15.67 -52.41 5.40
C LYS A 2 -14.20 -52.03 5.45
N GLU A 3 -13.72 -51.27 4.48
CA GLU A 3 -12.44 -50.57 4.57
C GLU A 3 -12.63 -49.32 5.44
N GLN A 4 -11.83 -49.21 6.49
CA GLN A 4 -11.73 -48.03 7.35
C GLN A 4 -10.55 -47.18 6.89
N GLU A 5 -10.84 -45.91 6.62
CA GLU A 5 -9.90 -44.83 6.36
C GLU A 5 -8.93 -44.64 7.54
N THR A 6 -7.62 -44.73 7.27
CA THR A 6 -6.59 -44.21 8.19
C THR A 6 -6.10 -42.86 7.68
N GLY A 7 -6.87 -41.81 7.95
CA GLY A 7 -6.40 -40.43 7.87
C GLY A 7 -5.48 -40.14 9.04
N ILE A 8 -4.16 -40.10 8.78
CA ILE A 8 -3.18 -39.65 9.78
C ILE A 8 -3.40 -38.15 10.00
N VAL A 9 -4.18 -37.80 11.03
CA VAL A 9 -4.26 -36.44 11.56
C VAL A 9 -2.91 -36.12 12.19
N ARG A 10 -2.05 -35.38 11.47
CA ARG A 10 -0.79 -34.88 12.03
C ARG A 10 -1.14 -33.91 13.16
N GLU A 11 -0.76 -34.25 14.40
CA GLU A 11 -0.88 -33.32 15.53
C GLU A 11 -0.14 -32.01 15.23
N PRO A 12 -0.71 -30.84 15.57
CA PRO A 12 -0.02 -29.56 15.35
C PRO A 12 1.26 -29.54 16.19
N LYS A 13 2.40 -29.45 15.51
CA LYS A 13 3.74 -29.35 16.11
C LYS A 13 3.71 -28.25 17.19
N GLN A 14 3.91 -28.61 18.46
CA GLN A 14 4.04 -27.63 19.55
C GLN A 14 5.31 -26.80 19.32
N ILE A 15 5.13 -25.58 18.79
CA ILE A 15 6.23 -24.63 18.59
C ILE A 15 6.61 -24.06 19.96
N ASN A 16 7.91 -23.99 20.25
CA ASN A 16 8.44 -23.34 21.46
C ASN A 16 7.87 -21.91 21.58
N PRO A 17 7.36 -21.48 22.75
CA PRO A 17 6.78 -20.15 22.96
C PRO A 17 7.69 -18.99 22.49
N VAL A 18 9.01 -19.12 22.66
CA VAL A 18 9.98 -18.12 22.20
C VAL A 18 10.03 -18.08 20.68
N ALA A 19 10.10 -19.24 20.02
CA ALA A 19 10.14 -19.32 18.57
C ALA A 19 8.84 -18.79 17.95
N ASP A 20 7.68 -19.11 18.52
CA ASP A 20 6.38 -18.59 18.07
C ASP A 20 6.32 -17.05 18.21
N TRP A 21 6.86 -16.49 19.30
CA TRP A 21 6.97 -15.04 19.47
C TRP A 21 7.79 -14.38 18.35
N PHE A 22 8.97 -14.92 18.03
CA PHE A 22 9.81 -14.42 16.93
C PHE A 22 9.17 -14.60 15.55
N ILE A 23 8.47 -15.72 15.30
CA ILE A 23 7.74 -15.94 14.04
C ILE A 23 6.66 -14.86 13.86
N ARG A 24 5.91 -14.54 14.92
CA ARG A 24 4.90 -13.47 14.88
C ARG A 24 5.52 -12.10 14.68
N LEU A 25 6.69 -11.85 15.28
CA LEU A 25 7.45 -10.62 15.04
C LEU A 25 7.85 -10.51 13.57
N LEU A 26 8.42 -11.56 12.97
CA LEU A 26 8.81 -11.54 11.56
C LEU A 26 7.60 -11.34 10.63
N LYS A 27 6.49 -12.04 10.89
CA LYS A 27 5.24 -11.83 10.15
C LYS A 27 4.75 -10.39 10.29
N GLY A 28 4.81 -9.84 11.51
CA GLY A 28 4.52 -8.43 11.78
C GLY A 28 5.38 -7.50 10.93
N ALA A 29 6.69 -7.72 10.88
CA ALA A 29 7.61 -6.92 10.08
C ALA A 29 7.27 -6.92 8.59
N LEU A 30 6.98 -8.09 8.01
CA LEU A 30 6.56 -8.20 6.62
C LEU A 30 5.22 -7.47 6.37
N VAL A 31 4.26 -7.61 7.28
CA VAL A 31 2.98 -6.87 7.22
C VAL A 31 3.21 -5.35 7.29
N GLY A 32 4.11 -4.90 8.17
CA GLY A 32 4.50 -3.49 8.31
C GLY A 32 5.09 -2.92 7.03
N ILE A 33 6.03 -3.64 6.40
CA ILE A 33 6.58 -3.29 5.07
C ILE A 33 5.44 -3.12 4.05
N GLY A 34 4.47 -4.05 4.04
CA GLY A 34 3.32 -3.97 3.15
C GLY A 34 2.35 -2.82 3.43
N PHE A 35 2.43 -2.13 4.56
CA PHE A 35 1.62 -0.92 4.79
C PHE A 35 2.26 0.36 4.25
N ILE A 36 3.58 0.38 4.08
CA ILE A 36 4.33 1.56 3.58
C ILE A 36 4.76 1.40 2.11
N LEU A 37 4.98 0.16 1.64
CA LEU A 37 5.39 -0.15 0.27
C LEU A 37 4.25 0.11 -0.72
N PRO A 38 4.43 1.00 -1.73
CA PRO A 38 3.39 1.27 -2.72
C PRO A 38 3.05 0.04 -3.56
N GLY A 39 1.75 -0.19 -3.79
CA GLY A 39 1.27 -1.30 -4.63
C GLY A 39 1.34 -2.70 -3.98
N LEU A 40 1.81 -2.81 -2.74
CA LEU A 40 1.71 -4.03 -1.92
C LEU A 40 0.69 -3.80 -0.81
N SER A 41 -0.18 -4.78 -0.53
CA SER A 41 -1.18 -4.65 0.53
C SER A 41 -0.75 -5.37 1.81
N GLY A 42 -0.42 -4.62 2.86
CA GLY A 42 -0.13 -5.15 4.20
C GLY A 42 -1.28 -5.98 4.78
N GLY A 43 -2.53 -5.61 4.47
CA GLY A 43 -3.71 -6.39 4.83
C GLY A 43 -3.73 -7.79 4.20
N VAL A 44 -3.35 -7.91 2.94
CA VAL A 44 -3.26 -9.22 2.25
C VAL A 44 -2.12 -10.06 2.85
N LEU A 45 -0.97 -9.45 3.16
CA LEU A 45 0.09 -10.16 3.88
C LEU A 45 -0.40 -10.68 5.24
N ALA A 46 -1.21 -9.90 5.95
CA ALA A 46 -1.78 -10.36 7.22
C ALA A 46 -2.71 -11.58 7.04
N VAL A 47 -3.46 -11.65 5.93
CA VAL A 47 -4.27 -12.83 5.58
C VAL A 47 -3.37 -14.03 5.26
N ILE A 48 -2.38 -13.86 4.39
CA ILE A 48 -1.43 -14.91 3.99
C ILE A 48 -0.70 -15.50 5.21
N PHE A 49 -0.32 -14.67 6.17
CA PHE A 49 0.36 -15.12 7.39
C PHE A 49 -0.59 -15.64 8.48
N GLY A 50 -1.90 -15.63 8.25
CA GLY A 50 -2.93 -16.11 9.18
C GLY A 50 -3.12 -15.21 10.41
N ILE A 51 -2.75 -13.93 10.32
CA ILE A 51 -2.87 -12.95 11.40
C ILE A 51 -4.19 -12.17 11.31
N TYR A 52 -4.73 -12.04 10.09
CA TYR A 52 -5.92 -11.22 9.83
C TYR A 52 -7.15 -11.65 10.63
N ASP A 53 -7.63 -12.89 10.49
CA ASP A 53 -8.85 -13.34 11.18
C ASP A 53 -8.73 -13.27 12.71
N PRO A 54 -7.63 -13.72 13.33
CA PRO A 54 -7.42 -13.52 14.76
C PRO A 54 -7.48 -12.05 15.18
N LEU A 55 -6.89 -11.15 14.38
CA LEU A 55 -6.86 -9.72 14.68
C LEU A 55 -8.26 -9.12 14.61
N ILE A 56 -9.03 -9.40 13.56
CA ILE A 56 -10.41 -8.93 13.43
C ILE A 56 -11.29 -9.43 14.58
N ARG A 57 -11.17 -10.72 14.95
CA ARG A 57 -11.91 -11.28 16.09
C ARG A 57 -11.57 -10.59 17.41
N PHE A 58 -10.30 -10.23 17.60
CA PHE A 58 -9.87 -9.46 18.76
C PHE A 58 -10.46 -8.05 18.76
N LEU A 59 -10.36 -7.32 17.64
CA LEU A 59 -10.88 -5.96 17.53
C LEU A 59 -12.40 -5.91 17.70
N ALA A 60 -13.14 -6.86 17.11
CA ALA A 60 -14.59 -6.97 17.25
C ALA A 60 -15.04 -7.27 18.69
N ASN A 61 -14.20 -7.94 19.48
CA ASN A 61 -14.51 -8.32 20.86
C ASN A 61 -13.43 -7.82 21.83
N ILE A 62 -13.07 -6.54 21.74
CA ILE A 62 -11.88 -6.00 22.42
C ILE A 62 -11.88 -6.23 23.94
N ARG A 63 -13.06 -6.24 24.59
CA ARG A 63 -13.20 -6.50 26.03
C ARG A 63 -12.96 -7.97 26.41
N ARG A 64 -13.09 -8.91 25.48
CA ARG A 64 -13.01 -10.35 25.76
C ARG A 64 -11.55 -10.81 25.75
N LYS A 65 -11.07 -11.30 26.90
CA LYS A 65 -9.68 -11.80 27.08
C LYS A 65 -8.63 -10.81 26.57
N PHE A 66 -8.87 -9.51 26.80
CA PHE A 66 -8.07 -8.41 26.28
C PHE A 66 -6.57 -8.64 26.46
N LEU A 67 -6.13 -8.92 27.70
CA LEU A 67 -4.71 -9.08 28.01
C LEU A 67 -4.06 -10.24 27.23
N LYS A 68 -4.76 -11.39 27.10
CA LYS A 68 -4.25 -12.54 26.36
C LYS A 68 -4.12 -12.24 24.86
N ASN A 69 -5.10 -11.55 24.28
CA ASN A 69 -5.08 -11.17 22.87
C ASN A 69 -4.04 -10.07 22.61
N ALA A 70 -3.95 -9.07 23.49
CA ALA A 70 -2.95 -8.01 23.42
C ALA A 70 -1.53 -8.60 23.44
N LEU A 71 -1.23 -9.51 24.37
CA LEU A 71 0.05 -10.21 24.44
C LEU A 71 0.32 -11.11 23.22
N TYR A 72 -0.73 -11.69 22.63
CA TYR A 72 -0.62 -12.47 21.39
C TYR A 72 -0.17 -11.60 20.21
N PHE A 73 -0.76 -10.40 20.06
CA PHE A 73 -0.48 -9.47 18.97
C PHE A 73 0.69 -8.52 19.23
N LEU A 74 1.17 -8.41 20.48
CA LEU A 74 2.32 -7.59 20.83
C LEU A 74 3.56 -7.83 19.93
N PRO A 75 4.03 -9.07 19.70
CA PRO A 75 5.13 -9.32 18.77
C PRO A 75 4.79 -8.86 17.34
N VAL A 76 3.55 -9.03 16.88
CA VAL A 76 3.12 -8.59 15.54
C VAL A 76 3.18 -7.07 15.43
N ALA A 77 2.70 -6.35 16.44
CA ALA A 77 2.70 -4.89 16.47
C ALA A 77 4.14 -4.33 16.51
N ILE A 78 5.00 -4.90 17.35
CA ILE A 78 6.43 -4.56 17.40
C ILE A 78 7.09 -4.85 16.04
N GLY A 79 6.82 -6.04 15.49
CA GLY A 79 7.27 -6.42 14.16
C GLY A 79 6.85 -5.40 13.11
N ALA A 80 5.57 -5.03 13.05
CA ALA A 80 5.05 -4.08 12.08
C ALA A 80 5.73 -2.70 12.20
N ALA A 81 5.94 -2.20 13.42
CA ALA A 81 6.68 -0.96 13.65
C ALA A 81 8.13 -1.07 13.14
N ILE A 82 8.83 -2.17 13.45
CA ILE A 82 10.19 -2.45 12.94
C ILE A 82 10.18 -2.49 11.40
N GLY A 83 9.22 -3.19 10.79
CA GLY A 83 9.10 -3.30 9.35
C GLY A 83 8.89 -1.96 8.66
N ILE A 84 8.03 -1.10 9.23
CA ILE A 84 7.78 0.25 8.73
C ILE A 84 9.07 1.09 8.82
N VAL A 85 9.76 1.08 9.97
CA VAL A 85 11.00 1.86 10.17
C VAL A 85 12.12 1.36 9.26
N LEU A 86 12.33 0.04 9.17
CA LEU A 86 13.35 -0.55 8.29
C LEU A 86 13.08 -0.18 6.83
N PHE A 87 11.84 -0.24 6.39
CA PHE A 87 11.50 0.14 5.03
C PHE A 87 11.61 1.65 4.81
N ALA A 88 11.29 2.49 5.80
CA ALA A 88 11.49 3.93 5.74
C ALA A 88 12.98 4.29 5.53
N VAL A 89 13.91 3.57 6.18
CA VAL A 89 15.36 3.70 5.91
C VAL A 89 15.71 3.33 4.48
N VAL A 90 15.12 2.27 3.93
CA VAL A 90 15.33 1.90 2.52
C VAL A 90 14.82 2.99 1.60
N VAL A 91 13.62 3.52 1.84
CA VAL A 91 13.01 4.60 1.06
C VAL A 91 13.86 5.87 1.10
N GLU A 92 14.31 6.31 2.27
CA GLU A 92 15.15 7.50 2.43
C GLU A 92 16.44 7.41 1.59
N LYS A 93 17.16 6.29 1.71
CA LYS A 93 18.37 6.05 0.91
C LYS A 93 18.08 5.89 -0.58
N ALA A 94 16.96 5.26 -0.92
CA ALA A 94 16.54 5.01 -2.29
C ALA A 94 16.12 6.30 -3.00
N PHE A 95 15.32 7.16 -2.37
CA PHE A 95 14.82 8.38 -2.96
C PHE A 95 15.89 9.48 -3.05
N GLY A 96 16.90 9.46 -2.18
CA GLY A 96 18.01 10.42 -2.28
C GLY A 96 18.87 10.26 -3.54
N LYS A 97 19.17 9.01 -3.95
CA LYS A 97 20.12 8.72 -5.04
C LYS A 97 19.53 7.98 -6.25
N TYR A 98 18.51 7.16 -6.04
CA TYR A 98 17.97 6.24 -7.02
C TYR A 98 16.44 6.38 -7.19
N ALA A 99 15.91 7.59 -6.98
CA ALA A 99 14.47 7.86 -6.99
C ALA A 99 13.77 7.28 -8.22
N ALA A 100 14.26 7.57 -9.44
CA ALA A 100 13.65 7.08 -10.67
C ALA A 100 13.56 5.54 -10.74
N LEU A 101 14.58 4.83 -10.25
CA LEU A 101 14.63 3.37 -10.28
C LEU A 101 13.58 2.77 -9.34
N PHE A 102 13.51 3.26 -8.10
CA PHE A 102 12.56 2.80 -7.09
C PHE A 102 11.12 3.23 -7.40
N VAL A 103 10.94 4.43 -7.93
CA VAL A 103 9.64 4.90 -8.40
C VAL A 103 9.17 4.05 -9.58
N SER A 104 10.06 3.66 -10.49
CA SER A 104 9.73 2.72 -11.58
C SER A 104 9.32 1.34 -11.03
N LEU A 105 9.99 0.83 -9.99
CA LEU A 105 9.57 -0.38 -9.26
C LEU A 105 8.15 -0.24 -8.70
N PHE A 106 7.84 0.89 -8.06
CA PHE A 106 6.54 1.16 -7.44
C PHE A 106 5.42 1.28 -8.45
N VAL A 107 5.64 1.99 -9.56
CA VAL A 107 4.69 2.04 -10.67
C VAL A 107 4.50 0.64 -11.27
N GLY A 108 5.57 -0.17 -11.32
CA GLY A 108 5.51 -1.58 -11.66
C GLY A 108 4.56 -2.36 -10.74
N PHE A 109 4.66 -2.20 -9.42
CA PHE A 109 3.73 -2.85 -8.48
C PHE A 109 2.28 -2.47 -8.77
N VAL A 110 2.00 -1.19 -9.06
CA VAL A 110 0.65 -0.75 -9.41
C VAL A 110 0.17 -1.38 -10.72
N ALA A 111 1.01 -1.40 -11.76
CA ALA A 111 0.72 -2.05 -13.03
C ALA A 111 0.41 -3.54 -12.85
N GLY A 112 1.13 -4.24 -11.98
CA GLY A 112 0.88 -5.65 -11.63
C GLY A 112 -0.48 -5.89 -10.97
N THR A 113 -0.99 -4.95 -10.17
CA THR A 113 -2.32 -5.04 -9.54
C THR A 113 -3.48 -4.73 -10.50
N PHE A 114 -3.20 -4.02 -11.61
CA PHE A 114 -4.23 -3.51 -12.53
C PHE A 114 -5.23 -4.58 -13.01
N PRO A 115 -4.81 -5.80 -13.43
CA PRO A 115 -5.76 -6.83 -13.87
C PRO A 115 -6.76 -7.24 -12.79
N SER A 116 -6.31 -7.36 -11.54
CA SER A 116 -7.17 -7.71 -10.40
C SER A 116 -8.17 -6.58 -10.09
N LEU A 117 -7.70 -5.33 -10.13
CA LEU A 117 -8.56 -4.15 -9.93
C LEU A 117 -9.61 -4.02 -11.04
N TYR A 118 -9.21 -4.19 -12.30
CA TYR A 118 -10.12 -4.15 -13.44
C TYR A 118 -11.17 -5.26 -13.40
N LYS A 119 -10.78 -6.47 -12.98
CA LYS A 119 -11.71 -7.58 -12.75
C LYS A 119 -12.68 -7.26 -11.61
N THR A 120 -12.17 -6.73 -10.50
CA THR A 120 -12.97 -6.36 -9.31
C THR A 120 -13.99 -5.27 -9.64
N ALA A 121 -13.60 -4.28 -10.44
CA ALA A 121 -14.48 -3.21 -10.90
C ALA A 121 -15.67 -3.71 -11.74
N GLY A 122 -15.49 -4.81 -12.47
CA GLY A 122 -16.55 -5.42 -13.28
C GLY A 122 -17.35 -6.52 -12.61
N LYS A 123 -17.11 -6.83 -11.32
CA LYS A 123 -17.80 -7.95 -10.64
C LYS A 123 -19.32 -7.86 -10.65
N GLN A 124 -19.87 -6.64 -10.60
CA GLN A 124 -21.32 -6.39 -10.63
C GLN A 124 -21.79 -5.87 -12.00
N GLY A 125 -21.06 -6.20 -13.07
CA GLY A 125 -21.31 -5.71 -14.42
C GLY A 125 -20.56 -4.41 -14.73
N ARG A 126 -20.61 -3.99 -16.00
CA ARG A 126 -19.99 -2.76 -16.49
C ARG A 126 -20.95 -2.04 -17.41
N LYS A 127 -21.29 -0.79 -17.08
CA LYS A 127 -22.07 0.10 -17.95
C LYS A 127 -21.11 1.00 -18.73
N SER A 128 -21.54 1.52 -19.87
CA SER A 128 -20.76 2.50 -20.64
C SER A 128 -20.44 3.76 -19.82
N SER A 129 -21.32 4.14 -18.89
CA SER A 129 -21.08 5.21 -17.92
C SER A 129 -19.88 4.94 -17.02
N ASP A 130 -19.65 3.68 -16.63
CA ASP A 130 -18.56 3.31 -15.73
C ASP A 130 -17.19 3.41 -16.43
N ILE A 131 -17.15 3.04 -17.72
CA ILE A 131 -15.98 3.27 -18.56
C ILE A 131 -15.73 4.77 -18.74
N GLY A 132 -16.79 5.56 -18.92
CA GLY A 132 -16.72 7.02 -18.93
C GLY A 132 -16.11 7.58 -17.64
N ILE A 133 -16.55 7.10 -16.47
CA ILE A 133 -16.00 7.49 -15.16
C ILE A 133 -14.50 7.16 -15.10
N LEU A 134 -14.09 5.96 -15.51
CA LEU A 134 -12.68 5.56 -15.53
C LEU A 134 -11.84 6.51 -16.37
N ILE A 135 -12.26 6.79 -17.61
CA ILE A 135 -11.52 7.65 -18.55
C ILE A 135 -11.44 9.09 -18.02
N VAL A 136 -12.58 9.66 -17.62
CA VAL A 136 -12.65 11.04 -17.11
C VAL A 136 -11.77 11.18 -15.86
N THR A 137 -11.84 10.23 -14.93
CA THR A 137 -11.04 10.26 -13.70
C THR A 137 -9.56 10.07 -14.00
N THR A 138 -9.20 9.21 -14.95
CA THR A 138 -7.81 9.03 -15.40
C THR A 138 -7.25 10.33 -15.93
N ILE A 139 -7.96 10.98 -16.86
CA ILE A 139 -7.52 12.24 -17.47
C ILE A 139 -7.48 13.36 -16.43
N ALA A 140 -8.51 13.48 -15.59
CA ALA A 140 -8.58 14.52 -14.57
C ALA A 140 -7.44 14.40 -13.55
N ILE A 141 -7.19 13.19 -13.02
CA ILE A 141 -6.07 12.96 -12.09
C ILE A 141 -4.73 13.14 -12.80
N PHE A 142 -4.57 12.61 -14.02
CA PHE A 142 -3.33 12.81 -14.78
C PHE A 142 -3.04 14.29 -15.00
N ALA A 143 -4.02 15.08 -15.44
CA ALA A 143 -3.88 16.53 -15.67
C ALA A 143 -3.62 17.29 -14.36
N LEU A 144 -4.37 17.00 -13.30
CA LEU A 144 -4.15 17.58 -11.97
C LEU A 144 -2.72 17.32 -11.49
N MET A 145 -2.22 16.10 -11.73
CA MET A 145 -0.89 15.67 -11.35
C MET A 145 0.20 16.29 -12.26
N LEU A 146 -0.07 16.56 -13.53
CA LEU A 146 0.89 17.30 -14.36
C LEU A 146 1.00 18.76 -13.93
N VAL A 147 -0.13 19.42 -13.70
CA VAL A 147 -0.18 20.84 -13.32
C VAL A 147 0.47 21.05 -11.96
N GLY A 148 0.11 20.23 -10.97
CA GLY A 148 0.73 20.35 -9.66
C GLY A 148 2.17 19.84 -9.63
N GLY A 149 2.64 18.99 -10.55
CA GLY A 149 4.04 18.56 -10.59
C GLY A 149 5.00 19.73 -10.84
N GLN A 150 4.49 20.80 -11.46
CA GLN A 150 5.21 22.04 -11.72
C GLN A 150 5.11 23.08 -10.58
N GLN A 151 4.16 22.93 -9.63
CA GLN A 151 3.88 23.95 -8.60
C GLN A 151 3.73 23.41 -7.15
N LEU A 152 3.57 22.10 -6.96
CA LEU A 152 3.25 21.42 -5.69
C LEU A 152 4.34 20.41 -5.26
N THR A 153 5.47 20.31 -5.96
CA THR A 153 6.59 19.44 -5.55
C THR A 153 7.39 20.00 -4.38
N GLU A 154 7.12 21.25 -3.98
CA GLU A 154 7.73 21.93 -2.83
C GLU A 154 6.72 22.22 -1.71
N VAL A 155 5.76 21.32 -1.46
CA VAL A 155 4.91 21.49 -0.27
C VAL A 155 5.80 21.50 0.97
N THR A 156 5.81 22.65 1.65
CA THR A 156 6.54 22.84 2.89
C THR A 156 5.85 22.02 3.99
N PRO A 157 6.54 21.04 4.60
CA PRO A 157 5.94 20.24 5.65
C PRO A 157 5.55 21.12 6.83
N ASN A 158 4.30 20.98 7.26
CA ASN A 158 3.79 21.60 8.46
C ASN A 158 2.72 20.69 9.06
N LEU A 159 2.24 21.04 10.26
CA LEU A 159 1.25 20.24 10.98
C LEU A 159 0.02 19.90 10.13
N MET A 160 -0.52 20.86 9.38
CA MET A 160 -1.71 20.68 8.56
C MET A 160 -1.44 19.79 7.34
N VAL A 161 -0.26 19.89 6.74
CA VAL A 161 0.17 19.02 5.64
C VAL A 161 0.31 17.58 6.11
N TRP A 162 0.84 17.34 7.32
CA TRP A 162 0.92 15.99 7.88
C TRP A 162 -0.43 15.42 8.29
N LEU A 163 -1.32 16.25 8.86
CA LEU A 163 -2.73 15.87 9.09
C LEU A 163 -3.41 15.50 7.77
N GLY A 164 -3.25 16.32 6.72
CA GLY A 164 -3.77 16.06 5.38
C GLY A 164 -3.20 14.78 4.76
N SER A 165 -1.91 14.55 4.90
CA SER A 165 -1.23 13.32 4.46
C SER A 165 -1.79 12.10 5.18
N GLY A 166 -2.00 12.20 6.49
CA GLY A 166 -2.69 11.18 7.28
C GLY A 166 -4.10 10.90 6.78
N LEU A 167 -4.89 11.96 6.49
CA LEU A 167 -6.24 11.81 5.92
C LEU A 167 -6.19 11.06 4.58
N LEU A 168 -5.28 11.44 3.68
CA LEU A 168 -5.09 10.76 2.39
C LEU A 168 -4.68 9.29 2.57
N MET A 169 -3.79 9.00 3.52
CA MET A 169 -3.42 7.62 3.87
C MET A 169 -4.61 6.82 4.40
N GLY A 170 -5.45 7.43 5.24
CA GLY A 170 -6.69 6.83 5.73
C GLY A 170 -7.67 6.51 4.60
N LEU A 171 -7.76 7.36 3.58
CA LEU A 171 -8.60 7.11 2.41
C LEU A 171 -8.17 5.85 1.66
N GLY A 172 -6.88 5.56 1.52
CA GLY A 172 -6.46 4.32 0.84
C GLY A 172 -6.68 3.03 1.64
N LEU A 173 -6.87 3.11 2.96
CA LEU A 173 -7.38 1.96 3.71
C LEU A 173 -8.84 1.68 3.33
N ILE A 174 -9.63 2.75 3.20
CA ILE A 174 -11.07 2.68 2.94
C ILE A 174 -11.36 2.32 1.48
N VAL A 175 -10.54 2.84 0.56
CA VAL A 175 -10.72 2.76 -0.88
C VAL A 175 -9.83 1.63 -1.44
N PRO A 176 -10.39 0.46 -1.74
CA PRO A 176 -9.62 -0.72 -2.11
C PRO A 176 -8.84 -0.50 -3.40
N GLY A 177 -7.55 -0.83 -3.39
CA GLY A 177 -6.68 -0.69 -4.56
C GLY A 177 -6.09 0.71 -4.77
N MET A 178 -6.46 1.70 -3.95
CA MET A 178 -5.76 2.98 -3.94
C MET A 178 -4.41 2.82 -3.23
N SER A 179 -3.35 3.39 -3.81
CA SER A 179 -2.03 3.52 -3.16
C SER A 179 -1.85 4.99 -2.71
N PRO A 180 -2.20 5.35 -1.45
CA PRO A 180 -1.99 6.71 -0.94
C PRO A 180 -0.56 7.20 -1.07
N SER A 181 0.39 6.28 -0.97
CA SER A 181 1.82 6.55 -1.13
C SER A 181 2.14 7.21 -2.48
N ASN A 182 1.37 6.93 -3.55
CA ASN A 182 1.57 7.59 -4.85
C ASN A 182 1.31 9.10 -4.77
N PHE A 183 0.29 9.51 -4.00
CA PHE A 183 0.00 10.93 -3.80
C PHE A 183 1.07 11.61 -2.94
N LEU A 184 1.60 10.92 -1.92
CA LEU A 184 2.69 11.46 -1.11
C LEU A 184 4.00 11.58 -1.89
N ILE A 185 4.31 10.62 -2.77
CA ILE A 185 5.47 10.69 -3.67
C ILE A 185 5.36 11.95 -4.54
N TYR A 186 4.17 12.18 -5.06
CA TYR A 186 3.89 13.31 -5.93
C TYR A 186 4.00 14.67 -5.23
N PHE A 187 3.50 14.80 -4.00
CA PHE A 187 3.65 16.04 -3.22
C PHE A 187 5.07 16.25 -2.67
N GLY A 188 6.03 15.36 -3.00
CA GLY A 188 7.37 15.40 -2.41
C GLY A 188 7.34 15.26 -0.88
N LEU A 189 6.37 14.48 -0.37
CA LEU A 189 6.16 14.25 1.06
C LEU A 189 6.55 12.83 1.48
N TYR A 190 6.68 11.88 0.53
CA TYR A 190 6.93 10.48 0.87
C TYR A 190 8.33 10.22 1.44
N ASP A 191 9.37 10.81 0.84
CA ASP A 191 10.74 10.79 1.34
C ASP A 191 10.85 11.51 2.68
N LYS A 192 10.23 12.70 2.81
CA LYS A 192 10.16 13.47 4.06
C LYS A 192 9.44 12.70 5.18
N MET A 193 8.36 12.00 4.83
CA MET A 193 7.64 11.12 5.75
C MET A 193 8.53 9.95 6.19
N ALA A 194 9.26 9.33 5.25
CA ALA A 194 10.17 8.23 5.56
C ALA A 194 11.31 8.69 6.48
N ILE A 195 11.89 9.87 6.25
CA ILE A 195 12.87 10.50 7.14
C ILE A 195 12.28 10.71 8.53
N GLY A 196 11.10 11.33 8.63
CA GLY A 196 10.44 11.58 9.91
C GLY A 196 10.13 10.29 10.69
N ILE A 197 9.70 9.23 10.00
CA ILE A 197 9.47 7.92 10.62
C ILE A 197 10.78 7.29 11.09
N LYS A 198 11.84 7.33 10.27
CA LYS A 198 13.17 6.80 10.60
C LYS A 198 13.74 7.48 11.85
N ASP A 199 13.62 8.80 11.92
CA ASP A 199 14.20 9.62 13.00
C ASP A 199 13.27 9.74 14.22
N PHE A 200 12.16 9.00 14.23
CA PHE A 200 11.14 9.06 15.28
C PHE A 200 10.65 10.49 15.55
N ASP A 201 10.53 11.30 14.50
CA ASP A 201 9.99 12.65 14.58
C ASP A 201 8.49 12.60 14.85
N PHE A 202 8.13 12.82 16.12
CA PHE A 202 6.74 12.86 16.56
C PHE A 202 5.94 14.01 15.94
N GLY A 203 6.60 15.06 15.44
CA GLY A 203 5.98 16.13 14.66
C GLY A 203 5.49 15.69 13.27
N VAL A 204 6.00 14.56 12.76
CA VAL A 204 5.52 13.91 11.53
C VAL A 204 4.55 12.76 11.88
N ILE A 205 4.95 11.89 12.82
CA ILE A 205 4.23 10.65 13.12
C ILE A 205 2.86 10.91 13.75
N ILE A 206 2.79 11.77 14.77
CA ILE A 206 1.54 12.01 15.51
C ILE A 206 0.46 12.62 14.60
N PRO A 207 0.73 13.69 13.85
CA PRO A 207 -0.28 14.29 12.98
C PRO A 207 -0.73 13.33 11.87
N LEU A 208 0.19 12.55 11.31
CA LEU A 208 -0.13 11.55 10.30
C LEU A 208 -1.07 10.46 10.85
N ILE A 209 -0.81 9.94 12.05
CA ILE A 209 -1.69 8.96 12.71
C ILE A 209 -3.05 9.58 13.04
N ILE A 210 -3.08 10.82 13.55
CA ILE A 210 -4.35 11.51 13.86
C ILE A 210 -5.17 11.69 12.59
N GLY A 211 -4.57 12.21 11.51
CA GLY A 211 -5.24 12.36 10.22
C GLY A 211 -5.78 11.04 9.69
N PHE A 212 -4.98 9.98 9.78
CA PHE A 212 -5.41 8.63 9.39
C PHE A 212 -6.64 8.16 10.15
N ILE A 213 -6.61 8.24 11.48
CA ILE A 213 -7.72 7.81 12.35
C ILE A 213 -8.97 8.64 12.07
N VAL A 214 -8.83 9.96 11.99
CA VAL A 214 -9.95 10.88 11.72
C VAL A 214 -10.60 10.55 10.37
N CYS A 215 -9.81 10.31 9.32
CA CYS A 215 -10.35 9.92 8.01
C CYS A 215 -11.16 8.63 8.11
N VAL A 216 -10.60 7.59 8.73
CA VAL A 216 -11.28 6.30 8.87
C VAL A 216 -12.60 6.46 9.61
N LEU A 217 -12.62 7.18 10.73
CA LEU A 217 -13.83 7.37 11.53
C LEU A 217 -14.91 8.19 10.79
N LEU A 218 -14.52 9.25 10.09
CA LEU A 218 -15.45 10.13 9.39
C LEU A 218 -15.99 9.51 8.10
N PHE A 219 -15.12 8.88 7.30
CA PHE A 219 -15.45 8.45 5.95
C PHE A 219 -15.82 6.97 5.82
N ALA A 220 -15.55 6.11 6.82
CA ALA A 220 -15.85 4.67 6.69
C ALA A 220 -17.34 4.38 6.39
N LYS A 221 -18.27 5.07 7.08
CA LYS A 221 -19.71 4.90 6.85
C LYS A 221 -20.13 5.38 5.46
N LEU A 222 -19.62 6.53 5.04
CA LEU A 222 -19.92 7.09 3.72
C LEU A 222 -19.40 6.19 2.61
N ALA A 223 -18.16 5.72 2.72
CA ALA A 223 -17.55 4.82 1.76
C ALA A 223 -18.31 3.49 1.69
N SER A 224 -18.64 2.88 2.83
CA SER A 224 -19.47 1.67 2.89
C SER A 224 -20.80 1.85 2.15
N TRP A 225 -21.46 2.99 2.34
CA TRP A 225 -22.70 3.30 1.62
C TRP A 225 -22.47 3.48 0.11
N LEU A 226 -21.43 4.21 -0.29
CA LEU A 226 -21.08 4.41 -1.70
C LEU A 226 -20.73 3.09 -2.42
N PHE A 227 -19.93 2.23 -1.80
CA PHE A 227 -19.57 0.93 -2.40
C PHE A 227 -20.75 -0.02 -2.55
N ARG A 228 -21.72 0.01 -1.62
CA ARG A 228 -22.93 -0.81 -1.74
C ARG A 228 -23.90 -0.29 -2.81
N LYS A 229 -24.06 1.03 -2.92
CA LYS A 229 -25.04 1.63 -3.85
C LYS A 229 -24.48 1.85 -5.27
N TYR A 230 -23.21 2.20 -5.39
CA TYR A 230 -22.55 2.59 -6.64
C TYR A 230 -21.31 1.74 -6.93
N TYR A 231 -21.36 0.44 -6.60
CA TYR A 231 -20.23 -0.49 -6.70
C TYR A 231 -19.41 -0.32 -7.98
N SER A 232 -20.02 -0.53 -9.15
CA SER A 232 -19.30 -0.47 -10.44
C SER A 232 -18.67 0.91 -10.67
N GLY A 233 -19.43 1.99 -10.51
CA GLY A 233 -18.94 3.35 -10.71
C GLY A 233 -17.79 3.71 -9.77
N MET A 234 -17.88 3.32 -8.49
CA MET A 234 -16.83 3.57 -7.49
C MET A 234 -15.54 2.83 -7.83
N TYR A 235 -15.59 1.55 -8.18
CA TYR A 235 -14.38 0.81 -8.53
C TYR A 235 -13.75 1.31 -9.84
N HIS A 236 -14.54 1.73 -10.83
CA HIS A 236 -14.00 2.34 -12.05
C HIS A 236 -13.41 3.74 -11.80
N PHE A 237 -14.00 4.53 -10.90
CA PHE A 237 -13.41 5.78 -10.41
C PHE A 237 -12.05 5.55 -9.76
N ILE A 238 -11.94 4.57 -8.86
CA ILE A 238 -10.68 4.21 -8.20
C ILE A 238 -9.65 3.74 -9.19
N LEU A 239 -10.03 2.86 -10.12
CA LEU A 239 -9.14 2.40 -11.16
C LEU A 239 -8.64 3.56 -12.02
N GLY A 240 -9.50 4.51 -12.36
CA GLY A 240 -9.11 5.73 -13.06
C GLY A 240 -8.12 6.57 -12.27
N MET A 241 -8.34 6.77 -10.96
CA MET A 241 -7.37 7.48 -10.09
C MET A 241 -6.01 6.79 -10.04
N VAL A 242 -6.00 5.46 -9.91
CA VAL A 242 -4.78 4.64 -9.85
C VAL A 242 -4.01 4.73 -11.15
N VAL A 243 -4.68 4.61 -12.30
CA VAL A 243 -4.04 4.72 -13.62
C VAL A 243 -3.54 6.15 -13.85
N GLY A 244 -4.38 7.16 -13.64
CA GLY A 244 -4.03 8.56 -13.87
C GLY A 244 -2.84 9.01 -13.03
N SER A 245 -2.83 8.67 -11.73
CA SER A 245 -1.70 8.99 -10.83
C SER A 245 -0.43 8.24 -11.21
N SER A 246 -0.52 6.96 -11.60
CA SER A 246 0.63 6.16 -12.00
C SER A 246 1.27 6.64 -13.31
N LEU A 247 0.45 7.04 -14.28
CA LEU A 247 0.95 7.60 -15.54
C LEU A 247 1.63 8.95 -15.32
N ALA A 248 1.09 9.79 -14.42
CA ALA A 248 1.66 11.11 -14.14
C ALA A 248 3.03 11.04 -13.46
N ILE A 249 3.35 9.95 -12.75
CA ILE A 249 4.65 9.76 -12.10
C ILE A 249 5.82 9.77 -13.11
N PHE A 250 5.60 9.27 -14.34
CA PHE A 250 6.65 9.26 -15.35
C PHE A 250 7.15 10.66 -15.72
N PRO A 251 6.30 11.59 -16.22
CA PRO A 251 6.73 12.94 -16.56
C PRO A 251 7.10 13.80 -15.35
N THR A 252 6.55 13.52 -14.16
CA THR A 252 6.79 14.37 -12.97
C THR A 252 7.98 13.94 -12.13
N VAL A 253 8.32 12.65 -12.11
CA VAL A 253 9.39 12.11 -11.24
C VAL A 253 10.42 11.31 -12.04
N VAL A 254 10.00 10.43 -12.94
CA VAL A 254 10.93 9.55 -13.65
C VAL A 254 11.73 10.33 -14.69
N PHE A 255 11.10 11.05 -15.63
CA PHE A 255 11.80 11.74 -16.72
C PHE A 255 12.76 12.84 -16.23
N PRO A 256 12.42 13.68 -15.23
CA PRO A 256 13.37 14.65 -14.67
C PRO A 256 14.63 14.01 -14.08
N ALA A 257 14.54 12.76 -13.62
CA ALA A 257 15.67 12.02 -13.08
C ALA A 257 16.66 11.47 -14.11
N PHE A 258 16.34 11.56 -15.39
CA PHE A 258 17.22 11.17 -16.50
C PHE A 258 18.03 12.34 -17.06
N THR A 259 18.08 13.47 -16.35
CA THR A 259 18.97 14.59 -16.67
C THR A 259 20.44 14.22 -16.40
N ALA A 260 21.37 14.81 -17.16
CA ALA A 260 22.80 14.49 -17.05
C ALA A 260 23.35 14.75 -15.63
N GLU A 261 22.88 15.81 -14.96
CA GLU A 261 23.26 16.15 -13.59
C GLU A 261 22.81 15.08 -12.59
N GLN A 262 21.54 14.67 -12.63
CA GLN A 262 21.00 13.69 -11.68
C GLN A 262 21.59 12.29 -11.91
N LEU A 263 21.84 11.92 -13.18
CA LEU A 263 22.53 10.68 -13.52
C LEU A 263 23.98 10.65 -13.02
N ALA A 264 24.69 11.79 -13.08
CA ALA A 264 26.05 11.91 -12.54
C ALA A 264 26.05 11.74 -11.01
N VAL A 265 25.10 12.35 -10.29
CA VAL A 265 24.92 12.15 -8.83
C VAL A 265 24.62 10.69 -8.49
N ALA A 266 23.79 10.02 -9.31
CA ALA A 266 23.48 8.60 -9.15
C ALA A 266 24.66 7.68 -9.48
N GLY A 267 25.67 8.17 -10.22
CA GLY A 267 26.77 7.37 -10.76
C GLY A 267 26.31 6.39 -11.83
N LEU A 268 25.28 6.74 -12.59
CA LEU A 268 24.67 5.89 -13.62
C LEU A 268 24.84 6.50 -15.00
N SER A 269 25.06 5.67 -16.02
CA SER A 269 24.89 6.10 -17.41
C SER A 269 23.40 6.16 -17.77
N PHE A 270 23.03 6.99 -18.76
CA PHE A 270 21.65 7.08 -19.24
C PHE A 270 21.06 5.70 -19.58
N TRP A 271 21.79 4.90 -20.38
CA TRP A 271 21.35 3.56 -20.76
C TRP A 271 21.31 2.59 -19.59
N GLY A 272 22.25 2.69 -18.64
CA GLY A 272 22.24 1.89 -17.42
C GLY A 272 21.03 2.20 -16.53
N ALA A 273 20.72 3.48 -16.31
CA ALA A 273 19.55 3.91 -15.58
C ALA A 273 18.24 3.49 -16.26
N LEU A 274 18.19 3.58 -17.60
CA LEU A 274 17.01 3.19 -18.37
C LEU A 274 16.74 1.69 -18.25
N LEU A 275 17.74 0.86 -18.53
CA LEU A 275 17.62 -0.59 -18.44
C LEU A 275 17.27 -1.04 -17.03
N MET A 276 17.89 -0.45 -16.00
CA MET A 276 17.59 -0.77 -14.61
C MET A 276 16.16 -0.37 -14.21
N SER A 277 15.71 0.82 -14.63
CA SER A 277 14.34 1.28 -14.37
C SER A 277 13.30 0.37 -15.03
N LEU A 278 13.57 -0.06 -16.27
CA LEU A 278 12.71 -0.97 -17.03
C LEU A 278 12.69 -2.37 -16.41
N LEU A 279 13.86 -2.87 -15.98
CA LEU A 279 13.97 -4.13 -15.24
C LEU A 279 13.19 -4.07 -13.92
N LEU A 280 13.36 -3.00 -13.13
CA LEU A 280 12.65 -2.83 -11.87
C LEU A 280 11.15 -2.68 -12.06
N PHE A 281 10.71 -1.97 -13.10
CA PHE A 281 9.30 -1.90 -13.48
C PHE A 281 8.72 -3.28 -13.80
N ILE A 282 9.43 -4.10 -14.59
CA ILE A 282 9.03 -5.48 -14.91
C ILE A 282 8.99 -6.34 -13.64
N VAL A 283 10.03 -6.28 -12.81
CA VAL A 283 10.11 -7.02 -11.54
C VAL A 283 8.95 -6.65 -10.63
N GLY A 284 8.65 -5.35 -10.47
CA GLY A 284 7.52 -4.87 -9.70
C GLY A 284 6.18 -5.38 -10.26
N THR A 285 6.01 -5.30 -11.58
CA THR A 285 4.80 -5.78 -12.26
C THR A 285 4.59 -7.27 -12.04
N VAL A 286 5.61 -8.09 -12.27
CA VAL A 286 5.53 -9.55 -12.11
C VAL A 286 5.31 -9.92 -10.64
N ALA A 287 6.05 -9.32 -9.71
CA ALA A 287 5.91 -9.59 -8.28
C ALA A 287 4.51 -9.27 -7.77
N SER A 288 3.98 -8.08 -8.10
CA SER A 288 2.64 -7.66 -7.71
C SER A 288 1.55 -8.48 -8.41
N TRP A 289 1.73 -8.82 -9.68
CA TRP A 289 0.80 -9.69 -10.39
C TRP A 289 0.71 -11.07 -9.74
N LEU A 290 1.85 -11.71 -9.43
CA LEU A 290 1.90 -12.97 -8.71
C LEU A 290 1.24 -12.85 -7.32
N PHE A 291 1.50 -11.74 -6.62
CA PHE A 291 0.89 -11.46 -5.33
C PHE A 291 -0.63 -11.32 -5.44
N SER A 292 -1.13 -10.62 -6.46
CA SER A 292 -2.57 -10.48 -6.72
C SER A 292 -3.24 -11.83 -7.03
N LYS A 293 -2.52 -12.77 -7.67
CA LYS A 293 -3.00 -14.14 -7.87
C LYS A 293 -3.12 -14.93 -6.58
N VAL A 294 -2.26 -14.65 -5.60
CA VAL A 294 -2.41 -15.20 -4.25
C VAL A 294 -3.59 -14.55 -3.54
N GLU A 295 -3.77 -13.24 -3.65
CA GLU A 295 -4.93 -12.53 -3.09
C GLU A 295 -6.26 -13.09 -3.63
N GLU A 296 -6.35 -13.36 -4.93
CA GLU A 296 -7.54 -13.97 -5.53
C GLU A 296 -7.90 -15.34 -4.93
N LYS A 297 -6.92 -16.08 -4.38
CA LYS A 297 -7.13 -17.38 -3.71
C LYS A 297 -7.55 -17.23 -2.25
N TYR A 298 -7.23 -16.11 -1.61
CA TYR A 298 -7.55 -15.80 -0.22
C TYR A 298 -8.36 -14.50 -0.15
N PRO A 299 -9.59 -14.48 -0.69
CA PRO A 299 -10.41 -13.28 -0.68
C PRO A 299 -10.66 -12.83 0.76
N ARG A 300 -10.40 -11.55 1.03
CA ARG A 300 -10.84 -10.91 2.27
C ARG A 300 -12.36 -11.02 2.36
N GLU A 301 -12.90 -11.34 3.53
CA GLU A 301 -14.29 -10.98 3.80
C GLU A 301 -14.39 -9.47 3.58
N GLU A 302 -15.21 -9.04 2.61
CA GLU A 302 -15.41 -7.62 2.34
C GLU A 302 -15.93 -7.00 3.64
N MET A 303 -15.15 -6.10 4.24
CA MET A 303 -15.49 -5.50 5.55
C MET A 303 -16.65 -4.50 5.43
N PHE A 304 -17.74 -4.76 4.70
CA PHE A 304 -18.89 -3.84 4.59
C PHE A 304 -20.20 -4.51 4.21
#